data_AF-A0A9D1N3U0-F1
#
_entry.id   AF-A0A9D1N3U0-F1
#
_cell.length_a   1.000
_cell.length_b   1.000
_cell.length_c   1.000
_cell.angle_alpha   90.00
_cell.angle_beta   90.00
_cell.angle_gamma   90.00
#
_symmetry.space_group_name_H-M   'P 1'
#
loop_
_entity.id
_entity.type
_entity.pdbx_description
1 polymer ?
#
loop_
_entity_poly.entity_id
_entity_poly.type
_entity_poly.pdbx_seq_one_letter_code
_entity_poly.pdbx_strand_id
1 'polypeptide(L)' 'MSAPEYLRIGRIVRAHGVRGDVKLEPTTDDPSRFLELREAFLEERGGGYRPAALSGARLL' A
#
# COMPACT_ATOMS: atom_id res chain seq x y z
N MET A 1 13.54 -2.96 -22.26
CA MET A 1 13.38 -2.96 -20.79
C MET A 1 12.03 -3.58 -20.49
N SER A 2 11.98 -4.68 -19.71
CA SER A 2 10.70 -5.24 -19.27
C SER A 2 10.06 -4.26 -18.29
N ALA A 3 8.78 -3.93 -18.47
CA ALA A 3 8.04 -3.21 -17.45
C ALA A 3 7.90 -4.09 -16.20
N PRO A 4 7.93 -3.52 -14.98
CA PRO A 4 7.64 -4.27 -13.78
C PRO A 4 6.18 -4.75 -13.79
N GLU A 5 5.93 -5.94 -13.22
CA GLU A 5 4.58 -6.52 -13.11
C GLU A 5 3.67 -5.70 -12.18
N TYR A 6 4.25 -5.07 -11.16
CA TYR A 6 3.54 -4.25 -10.18
C TYR A 6 4.13 -2.84 -10.10
N LEU A 7 3.27 -1.86 -9.83
CA LEU A 7 3.67 -0.48 -9.56
C LEU A 7 3.63 -0.20 -8.05
N ARG A 8 4.75 0.26 -7.50
CA ARG A 8 4.81 0.69 -6.11
C ARG A 8 4.17 2.07 -5.94
N ILE A 9 3.09 2.12 -5.17
CA ILE A 9 2.33 3.35 -4.88
C ILE A 9 2.59 3.93 -3.49
N GLY A 10 3.23 3.18 -2.59
CA GLY A 10 3.62 3.69 -1.28
C GLY A 10 4.49 2.74 -0.47
N ARG A 11 5.00 3.25 0.66
CA ARG A 11 5.81 2.51 1.63
C ARG A 11 5.18 2.56 3.02
N ILE A 12 4.99 1.40 3.65
CA ILE A 12 4.54 1.33 5.05
C ILE A 12 5.69 1.82 5.93
N VAL A 13 5.46 2.88 6.69
CA VAL A 13 6.49 3.49 7.56
C VAL A 13 6.39 3.03 9.01
N ARG A 14 5.17 2.79 9.51
CA ARG A 14 4.93 2.29 10.87
C ARG A 14 3.50 1.79 11.05
N ALA A 15 3.28 0.99 12.10
CA ALA A 15 1.96 0.66 12.59
C ALA A 15 1.21 1.92 13.10
N HIS A 16 -0.12 1.88 13.05
CA HIS A 16 -1.02 2.92 13.50
C HIS A 16 -2.16 2.34 14.36
N GLY A 17 -2.32 2.90 15.56
CA GLY A 17 -3.39 2.47 16.48
C GLY A 17 -3.26 1.02 16.93
N VAL A 18 -4.39 0.43 17.34
CA VAL A 18 -4.49 -0.94 17.89
C VAL A 18 -5.30 -1.89 17.01
N ARG A 19 -5.92 -1.37 15.94
CA ARG A 19 -6.79 -2.14 15.03
C ARG A 19 -6.08 -2.66 13.78
N GLY A 20 -4.75 -2.56 13.75
CA GLY A 20 -3.93 -3.03 12.62
C GLY A 20 -3.81 -2.03 11.47
N ASP A 21 -4.20 -0.77 11.67
CA ASP A 21 -3.95 0.28 10.67
C ASP A 21 -2.44 0.51 10.52
N VAL A 22 -2.04 1.07 9.38
CA VAL A 22 -0.64 1.41 9.09
C VAL A 22 -0.55 2.82 8.53
N LYS A 23 0.57 3.50 8.79
CA LYS A 23 0.92 4.74 8.09
C LYS A 23 1.71 4.41 6.84
N LEU A 24 1.29 5.02 5.73
CA LEU A 24 1.95 4.96 4.43
C LEU A 24 2.59 6.30 4.09
N GLU A 25 3.80 6.24 3.55
CA GLU A 25 4.42 7.31 2.78
C GLU A 25 4.07 7.09 1.31
N PRO A 26 3.26 7.98 0.69
CA PRO A 26 2.86 7.81 -0.71
C PRO A 26 4.06 8.03 -1.64
N THR A 27 4.23 7.13 -2.60
CA THR A 27 5.19 7.28 -3.72
C THR A 27 4.46 7.54 -5.04
N THR A 28 3.18 7.88 -4.94
CA THR A 28 2.28 8.24 -6.04
C THR A 28 2.06 9.74 -6.04
N ASP A 29 1.84 10.31 -7.22
CA ASP A 29 1.49 11.73 -7.45
C ASP A 29 0.08 12.09 -6.96
N ASP A 30 -0.84 11.14 -7.05
CA ASP A 30 -2.21 11.26 -6.54
C ASP A 30 -2.46 10.32 -5.35
N PRO A 31 -2.38 10.81 -4.09
CA PRO A 31 -2.72 10.02 -2.90
C PRO A 31 -4.21 9.72 -2.73
N SER A 32 -5.11 10.42 -3.44
CA SER A 32 -6.55 10.23 -3.26
C SER A 32 -7.02 8.83 -3.67
N ARG A 33 -6.30 8.18 -4.61
CA ARG A 33 -6.56 6.80 -5.04
C ARG A 33 -6.58 5.77 -3.93
N PHE A 34 -5.88 6.00 -2.82
CA PHE A 34 -5.91 5.09 -1.66
C PHE A 34 -7.31 4.95 -1.06
N LEU A 35 -8.19 5.95 -1.25
CA LEU A 35 -9.56 5.94 -0.75
C LEU A 35 -10.48 4.99 -1.53
N GLU A 36 -10.14 4.67 -2.79
CA GLU A 36 -10.95 3.83 -3.69
C GLU A 36 -10.39 2.40 -3.85
N LEU A 37 -9.16 2.19 -3.39
CA LEU A 37 -8.42 0.94 -3.49
C LEU A 37 -9.07 -0.17 -2.63
N ARG A 38 -9.44 -1.28 -3.27
CA ARG A 38 -10.04 -2.47 -2.61
C ARG A 38 -9.01 -3.56 -2.29
N GLU A 39 -7.96 -3.65 -3.09
CA GLU A 39 -6.92 -4.66 -2.99
C GLU A 39 -5.56 -4.03 -3.32
N ALA A 40 -4.52 -4.46 -2.60
CA ALA A 40 -3.14 -4.08 -2.87
C ALA A 40 -2.20 -5.28 -2.68
N PHE A 41 -0.99 -5.16 -3.20
CA PHE A 41 0.04 -6.19 -3.10
C PHE A 41 1.13 -5.74 -2.11
N LEU A 42 1.34 -6.54 -1.07
CA LEU A 42 2.36 -6.29 -0.06
C LEU A 42 3.64 -7.03 -0.44
N GLU A 43 4.75 -6.29 -0.57
CA GLU A 43 6.06 -6.88 -0.76
C GLU A 43 6.51 -7.58 0.54
N GLU A 44 6.91 -8.84 0.42
CA GLU A 44 7.45 -9.64 1.51
C GLU A 44 8.98 -9.67 1.46
N ARG A 45 9.61 -10.06 2.58
CA ARG A 45 11.09 -10.05 2.71
C ARG A 45 11.82 -10.94 1.69
N GLY A 46 11.12 -11.88 1.05
CA GLY A 46 11.63 -12.74 -0.02
C GLY A 46 11.47 -12.19 -1.44
N GLY A 47 11.00 -10.95 -1.61
CA GLY A 47 10.74 -10.34 -2.92
C GLY A 47 9.43 -10.77 -3.58
N GLY A 48 8.63 -11.60 -2.91
CA GLY A 48 7.28 -11.95 -3.33
C GLY A 48 6.26 -10.87 -2.98
N TYR A 49 5.11 -10.94 -3.63
CA TYR A 49 3.98 -10.07 -3.38
C TYR A 49 2.79 -10.88 -2.87
N ARG A 50 2.20 -10.46 -1.75
CA ARG A 50 0.99 -11.08 -1.19
C ARG A 50 -0.22 -10.15 -1.37
N PRO A 51 -1.35 -10.64 -1.89
CA PRO A 51 -2.56 -9.84 -1.97
C PRO A 51 -3.08 -9.49 -0.58
N ALA A 52 -3.61 -8.29 -0.43
CA ALA A 52 -4.20 -7.77 0.78
C ALA A 52 -5.45 -6.95 0.44
N ALA A 53 -6.59 -7.38 0.98
CA ALA A 53 -7.82 -6.60 0.92
C ALA A 53 -7.72 -5.39 1.86
N LEU A 54 -8.17 -4.24 1.39
CA LEU A 54 -8.17 -2.99 2.16
C LEU A 54 -9.57 -2.74 2.72
N SER A 55 -9.65 -2.50 4.02
CA SER A 55 -10.91 -2.20 4.73
C SER A 55 -11.27 -0.72 4.69
N GLY A 56 -10.29 0.16 4.47
CA GLY A 56 -10.46 1.60 4.33
C GLY A 56 -9.13 2.35 4.38
N ALA A 57 -9.17 3.62 3.99
CA ALA A 57 -8.02 4.51 4.05
C ALA A 57 -8.45 5.89 4.57
N ARG A 58 -7.51 6.60 5.20
CA ARG A 58 -7.70 7.98 5.65
C ARG A 58 -6.48 8.79 5.27
N LEU A 59 -6.69 9.92 4.58
CA LEU A 59 -5.67 10.92 4.35
C LEU A 59 -5.58 11.81 5.59
N LEU A 60 -4.37 11.92 6.16
CA LEU A 60 -4.07 12.62 7.40
C LEU A 60 -2.89 13.57 7.20
#